data_AF-A0A661WQ22-F1
#
_entry.id   AF-A0A661WQ22-F1
#
_cell.length_a   1.000
_cell.length_b   1.000
_cell.length_c   1.000
_cell.angle_alpha   90.00
_cell.angle_beta   90.00
_cell.angle_gamma   90.00
#
_symmetry.space_group_name_H-M   'P 1'
#
loop_
_entity.id
_entity.type
_entity.pdbx_description
1 polymer ?
#
loop_
_entity_poly.entity_id
_entity_poly.type
_entity_poly.pdbx_seq_one_letter_code
_entity_poly.pdbx_strand_id
1 'polypeptide(L)'
;SFGPDHNFLESSEFNVEFELTRTTNNTDWTGIGIGKNNITEAPPWGASGFNFMCYPNGSYNTYIDGIWTAGYNFAELSSDSNNTLKIKICVSQLDFSGTNDAQISLFINNKPYPVGINNFIHTKTNGFLNNYIGFSSYALTAIDNFKITIPQGNDFVNTNWTSDADSGIANFKLYTHAICLGNDDDVSINGKLFTGTGADMSGPNWELKTDSGIAYSDNDIFAWGANPNLTPQSLWLVSNVLYNGADSAALTLTGLVADAEYILTLYSYGFEGVGERASYFSTSDGAPISLIDQNEFGQYNCSRLTYRYTAPDDGTFSFSTSATNINNRQWGWYAFSNESTIPETELFMILNFGFWICVRTRRKLIPRH
;
A
#
# COMPACT_ATOMS: atom_id res chain seq x y z
N SER A 1 -23.27 19.55 4.57
CA SER A 1 -23.04 18.13 4.90
C SER A 1 -24.15 17.32 4.27
N PHE A 2 -23.83 16.20 3.63
CA PHE A 2 -24.78 15.21 3.12
C PHE A 2 -24.20 13.81 3.26
N GLY A 3 -25.03 12.77 3.28
CA GLY A 3 -24.60 11.39 3.42
C GLY A 3 -25.79 10.46 3.61
N PRO A 4 -25.57 9.14 3.54
CA PRO A 4 -26.60 8.17 3.91
C PRO A 4 -26.98 8.33 5.38
N ASP A 5 -28.28 8.37 5.67
CA ASP A 5 -28.82 8.34 7.04
C ASP A 5 -28.79 6.92 7.60
N HIS A 6 -27.58 6.42 7.80
CA HIS A 6 -27.31 5.07 8.25
C HIS A 6 -26.05 5.01 9.12
N ASN A 7 -26.11 4.24 10.19
CA ASN A 7 -24.99 3.97 11.09
C ASN A 7 -24.37 2.62 10.73
N PHE A 8 -23.22 2.60 10.06
CA PHE A 8 -22.62 1.40 9.49
C PHE A 8 -21.88 0.56 10.54
N LEU A 9 -22.62 -0.18 11.35
CA LEU A 9 -22.10 -1.03 12.45
C LEU A 9 -22.06 -2.52 12.10
N GLU A 10 -22.31 -2.88 10.84
CA GLU A 10 -22.45 -4.27 10.40
C GLU A 10 -21.13 -5.05 10.43
N SER A 11 -19.99 -4.34 10.40
CA SER A 11 -18.67 -4.94 10.45
C SER A 11 -17.70 -4.00 11.17
N SER A 12 -16.90 -4.57 12.07
CA SER A 12 -15.86 -3.82 12.79
C SER A 12 -14.69 -3.43 11.87
N GLU A 13 -14.52 -4.14 10.76
CA GLU A 13 -13.58 -3.81 9.70
C GLU A 13 -14.35 -3.43 8.44
N PHE A 14 -13.95 -2.35 7.77
CA PHE A 14 -14.65 -1.84 6.60
C PHE A 14 -13.74 -0.98 5.72
N ASN A 15 -14.07 -0.92 4.44
CA ASN A 15 -13.51 0.04 3.50
C ASN A 15 -14.59 1.04 3.07
N VAL A 16 -14.18 2.29 2.89
CA VAL A 16 -15.01 3.34 2.29
C VAL A 16 -14.37 3.74 0.98
N GLU A 17 -15.09 3.55 -0.12
CA GLU A 17 -14.59 3.79 -1.47
C GLU A 17 -15.52 4.75 -2.22
N PHE A 18 -14.95 5.68 -2.96
CA PHE A 18 -15.68 6.60 -3.83
C PHE A 18 -14.76 7.25 -4.86
N GLU A 19 -15.36 7.76 -5.93
CA GLU A 19 -14.69 8.64 -6.88
C GLU A 19 -15.05 10.10 -6.57
N LEU A 20 -14.04 10.97 -6.58
CA LEU A 20 -14.18 12.38 -6.31
C LEU A 20 -13.68 13.19 -7.50
N THR A 21 -14.60 13.80 -8.24
CA THR A 21 -14.26 14.79 -9.28
C THR A 21 -14.26 16.18 -8.69
N ARG A 22 -13.12 16.86 -8.80
CA ARG A 22 -12.88 18.16 -8.17
C ARG A 22 -13.10 19.31 -9.16
N THR A 23 -13.23 20.51 -8.60
CA THR A 23 -13.17 21.76 -9.39
C THR A 23 -11.71 22.11 -9.68
N THR A 24 -11.48 23.16 -10.47
CA THR A 24 -10.13 23.69 -10.74
C THR A 24 -9.75 24.88 -9.84
N ASN A 25 -10.64 25.32 -8.95
CA ASN A 25 -10.36 26.45 -8.06
C ASN A 25 -9.62 25.98 -6.80
N ASN A 26 -8.36 26.38 -6.65
CA ASN A 26 -7.48 25.92 -5.57
C ASN A 26 -7.94 26.25 -4.14
N THR A 27 -8.95 27.12 -3.95
CA THR A 27 -9.54 27.39 -2.63
C THR A 27 -10.68 26.45 -2.27
N ASP A 28 -11.25 25.76 -3.26
CA ASP A 28 -12.32 24.81 -3.02
C ASP A 28 -11.78 23.60 -2.28
N TRP A 29 -12.64 22.92 -1.54
CA TRP A 29 -12.29 21.68 -0.86
C TRP A 29 -13.49 20.75 -0.82
N THR A 30 -13.20 19.45 -0.77
CA THR A 30 -14.19 18.41 -0.45
C THR A 30 -13.63 17.55 0.66
N GLY A 31 -14.46 17.25 1.64
CA GLY A 31 -14.11 16.38 2.74
C GLY A 31 -15.13 15.29 2.97
N ILE A 32 -14.64 14.19 3.53
CA ILE A 32 -15.40 13.06 4.03
C ILE A 32 -15.09 12.89 5.52
N GLY A 33 -16.09 12.55 6.31
CA GLY A 33 -15.96 12.08 7.68
C GLY A 33 -16.51 10.66 7.80
N ILE A 34 -15.77 9.78 8.46
CA ILE A 34 -16.15 8.40 8.78
C ILE A 34 -16.03 8.18 10.30
N GLY A 35 -16.74 7.20 10.85
CA GLY A 35 -16.71 6.97 12.29
C GLY A 35 -17.38 8.09 13.10
N LYS A 36 -18.27 8.88 12.47
CA LYS A 36 -18.96 10.00 13.14
C LYS A 36 -20.03 9.47 14.10
N ASN A 37 -20.31 10.20 15.16
CA ASN A 37 -21.33 9.90 16.18
C ASN A 37 -22.76 10.15 15.71
N ASN A 38 -22.95 11.04 14.74
CA ASN A 38 -24.25 11.30 14.13
C ASN A 38 -24.10 11.87 12.71
N ILE A 39 -25.20 11.83 11.95
CA ILE A 39 -25.22 12.35 10.57
C ILE A 39 -25.05 13.88 10.48
N THR A 40 -25.47 14.62 11.51
CA THR A 40 -25.48 16.10 11.48
C THR A 40 -24.10 16.73 11.61
N GLU A 41 -23.11 15.98 12.10
CA GLU A 41 -21.72 16.40 12.13
C GLU A 41 -21.19 16.66 10.71
N ALA A 42 -20.71 17.88 10.49
CA ALA A 42 -20.20 18.36 9.21
C ALA A 42 -18.67 18.24 9.18
N PRO A 43 -18.09 17.32 8.39
CA PRO A 43 -16.65 17.25 8.26
C PRO A 43 -16.09 18.51 7.57
N PRO A 44 -14.82 18.88 7.82
CA PRO A 44 -13.89 18.24 8.76
C PRO A 44 -13.94 18.83 10.18
N TRP A 45 -14.58 19.99 10.38
CA TRP A 45 -14.44 20.76 11.64
C TRP A 45 -15.43 20.33 12.72
N GLY A 46 -14.90 19.93 13.88
CA GLY A 46 -15.70 19.58 15.06
C GLY A 46 -16.51 18.29 14.92
N ALA A 47 -16.24 17.49 13.89
CA ALA A 47 -16.84 16.18 13.69
C ALA A 47 -15.98 15.10 14.37
N SER A 48 -16.65 14.17 15.05
CA SER A 48 -16.02 12.96 15.58
C SER A 48 -15.50 12.05 14.47
N GLY A 49 -14.64 11.10 14.84
CA GLY A 49 -14.11 10.10 13.91
C GLY A 49 -12.94 10.60 13.08
N PHE A 50 -12.71 9.96 11.93
CA PHE A 50 -11.65 10.35 10.98
C PHE A 50 -12.23 11.23 9.88
N ASN A 51 -11.56 12.33 9.58
CA ASN A 51 -11.95 13.22 8.50
C ASN A 51 -10.78 13.43 7.54
N PHE A 52 -11.07 13.34 6.25
CA PHE A 52 -10.15 13.63 5.16
C PHE A 52 -10.71 14.79 4.36
N MET A 53 -9.90 15.82 4.10
CA MET A 53 -10.28 16.99 3.31
C MET A 53 -9.22 17.25 2.23
N CYS A 54 -9.61 17.21 0.96
CA CYS A 54 -8.71 17.44 -0.17
C CYS A 54 -9.06 18.71 -0.96
N TYR A 55 -8.04 19.27 -1.59
CA TYR A 55 -8.10 20.51 -2.37
C TYR A 55 -7.72 20.24 -3.84
N PRO A 56 -8.16 21.08 -4.79
CA PRO A 56 -7.77 20.98 -6.20
C PRO A 56 -6.28 21.17 -6.49
N ASN A 57 -5.51 21.81 -5.60
CA ASN A 57 -4.07 22.01 -5.77
C ASN A 57 -3.21 20.78 -5.40
N GLY A 58 -3.83 19.63 -5.10
CA GLY A 58 -3.14 18.41 -4.69
C GLY A 58 -2.78 18.34 -3.22
N SER A 59 -3.18 19.33 -2.41
CA SER A 59 -3.10 19.22 -0.95
C SER A 59 -4.28 18.48 -0.36
N TYR A 60 -4.05 17.89 0.82
CA TYR A 60 -5.11 17.40 1.68
C TYR A 60 -4.72 17.54 3.15
N ASN A 61 -5.71 17.52 4.03
CA ASN A 61 -5.59 17.52 5.48
C ASN A 61 -6.36 16.33 6.05
N THR A 62 -5.87 15.80 7.17
CA THR A 62 -6.56 14.79 7.97
C THR A 62 -6.86 15.33 9.36
N TYR A 63 -7.95 14.84 9.95
CA TYR A 63 -8.40 15.21 11.29
C TYR A 63 -8.91 13.99 12.04
N ILE A 64 -8.70 13.98 13.35
CA ILE A 64 -9.25 13.00 14.28
C ILE A 64 -10.06 13.75 15.32
N ASP A 65 -11.34 13.41 15.45
CA ASP A 65 -12.26 14.05 16.39
C ASP A 65 -12.27 15.59 16.30
N GLY A 66 -12.21 16.10 15.06
CA GLY A 66 -12.21 17.52 14.72
C GLY A 66 -10.88 18.24 14.96
N ILE A 67 -9.84 17.52 15.43
CA ILE A 67 -8.50 18.04 15.65
C ILE A 67 -7.64 17.73 14.43
N TRP A 68 -7.00 18.76 13.87
CA TRP A 68 -6.08 18.59 12.76
C TRP A 68 -4.93 17.66 13.13
N THR A 69 -4.68 16.66 12.30
CA THR A 69 -3.65 15.64 12.53
C THR A 69 -2.46 15.88 11.64
N ALA A 70 -2.67 16.03 10.33
CA ALA A 70 -1.60 16.26 9.36
C ALA A 70 -2.11 16.93 8.08
N GLY A 71 -1.18 17.42 7.28
CA GLY A 71 -1.44 18.05 5.99
C GLY A 71 -0.29 17.82 5.02
N TYR A 72 -0.62 17.55 3.76
CA TYR A 72 0.33 17.19 2.72
C TYR A 72 0.02 17.91 1.42
N ASN A 73 1.00 17.99 0.53
CA ASN A 73 0.82 18.46 -0.83
C ASN A 73 1.56 17.51 -1.80
N PHE A 74 0.81 16.96 -2.75
CA PHE A 74 1.31 16.03 -3.76
C PHE A 74 0.88 16.53 -5.14
N ALA A 75 1.84 16.88 -5.98
CA ALA A 75 1.58 17.49 -7.29
C ALA A 75 0.80 16.54 -8.22
N GLU A 76 1.01 15.23 -8.10
CA GLU A 76 0.27 14.20 -8.83
C GLU A 76 -1.21 14.13 -8.44
N LEU A 77 -1.56 14.64 -7.26
CA LEU A 77 -2.93 14.75 -6.80
C LEU A 77 -3.56 16.09 -7.21
N SER A 78 -2.92 16.99 -7.95
CA SER A 78 -3.59 18.22 -8.40
C SER A 78 -4.72 17.91 -9.39
N SER A 79 -5.72 18.77 -9.49
CA SER A 79 -6.80 18.68 -10.49
C SER A 79 -6.29 18.84 -11.93
N ASP A 80 -5.16 19.55 -12.10
CA ASP A 80 -4.46 19.66 -13.38
C ASP A 80 -3.82 18.33 -13.81
N SER A 81 -3.32 17.54 -12.85
CA SER A 81 -2.71 16.23 -13.09
C SER A 81 -3.77 15.12 -13.16
N ASN A 82 -4.75 15.16 -12.26
CA ASN A 82 -5.82 14.18 -12.14
C ASN A 82 -7.08 14.81 -11.55
N ASN A 83 -8.07 15.09 -12.40
CA ASN A 83 -9.30 15.73 -11.96
C ASN A 83 -10.24 14.79 -11.14
N THR A 84 -10.12 13.47 -11.30
CA THR A 84 -10.95 12.49 -10.59
C THR A 84 -10.09 11.55 -9.76
N LEU A 85 -10.24 11.63 -8.44
CA LEU A 85 -9.52 10.76 -7.51
C LEU A 85 -10.37 9.54 -7.16
N LYS A 86 -9.77 8.34 -7.24
CA LYS A 86 -10.34 7.12 -6.62
C LYS A 86 -9.85 7.05 -5.19
N ILE A 87 -10.73 7.29 -4.22
CA ILE A 87 -10.38 7.31 -2.80
C ILE A 87 -10.84 6.01 -2.17
N LYS A 88 -9.95 5.37 -1.41
CA LYS A 88 -10.24 4.24 -0.53
C LYS A 88 -9.68 4.52 0.85
N ILE A 89 -10.52 4.40 1.88
CA ILE A 89 -10.12 4.46 3.28
C ILE A 89 -10.36 3.09 3.87
N CYS A 90 -9.31 2.44 4.38
CA CYS A 90 -9.42 1.14 5.04
C CYS A 90 -9.42 1.34 6.56
N VAL A 91 -10.30 0.64 7.24
CA VAL A 91 -10.43 0.66 8.70
C VAL A 91 -10.46 -0.75 9.24
N SER A 92 -9.61 -1.02 10.23
CA SER A 92 -9.73 -2.18 11.11
C SER A 92 -9.87 -1.72 12.56
N GLN A 93 -10.83 -2.30 13.26
CA GLN A 93 -10.99 -2.22 14.71
C GLN A 93 -11.72 -3.49 15.17
N LEU A 94 -11.68 -3.76 16.48
CA LEU A 94 -12.30 -4.97 17.02
C LEU A 94 -13.84 -4.87 17.06
N ASP A 95 -14.37 -3.72 17.45
CA ASP A 95 -15.79 -3.43 17.58
C ASP A 95 -16.05 -1.92 17.65
N PHE A 96 -17.33 -1.54 17.75
CA PHE A 96 -17.76 -0.15 17.96
C PHE A 96 -18.03 0.19 19.44
N SER A 97 -17.35 -0.48 20.37
CA SER A 97 -17.53 -0.24 21.81
C SER A 97 -16.90 1.07 22.28
N GLY A 98 -15.98 1.62 21.48
CA GLY A 98 -15.15 2.74 21.87
C GLY A 98 -14.07 2.40 22.90
N THR A 99 -13.69 1.13 23.05
CA THR A 99 -12.61 0.72 23.97
C THR A 99 -11.37 0.18 23.28
N ASN A 100 -11.51 -0.28 22.03
CA ASN A 100 -10.42 -0.80 21.23
C ASN A 100 -9.96 0.26 20.25
N ASP A 101 -8.66 0.28 19.96
CA ASP A 101 -8.11 1.21 18.99
C ASP A 101 -8.56 0.85 17.56
N ALA A 102 -8.71 1.87 16.71
CA ALA A 102 -8.92 1.69 15.28
C ALA A 102 -7.66 2.05 14.49
N GLN A 103 -7.36 1.26 13.47
CA GLN A 103 -6.32 1.54 12.49
C GLN A 103 -6.96 2.06 11.23
N ILE A 104 -6.44 3.16 10.68
CA ILE A 104 -6.99 3.86 9.52
C ILE A 104 -5.89 4.08 8.51
N SER A 105 -6.12 3.74 7.24
CA SER A 105 -5.20 4.02 6.14
C SER A 105 -5.93 4.69 4.97
N LEU A 106 -5.17 5.33 4.07
CA LEU A 106 -5.72 6.05 2.91
C LEU A 106 -4.98 5.63 1.64
N PHE A 107 -5.75 5.27 0.62
CA PHE A 107 -5.29 5.09 -0.74
C PHE A 107 -5.99 6.06 -1.68
N ILE A 108 -5.22 6.67 -2.57
CA ILE A 108 -5.73 7.50 -3.66
C ILE A 108 -5.16 6.95 -4.96
N ASN A 109 -6.03 6.55 -5.88
CA ASN A 109 -5.68 5.87 -7.14
C ASN A 109 -4.77 4.65 -6.89
N ASN A 110 -5.16 3.76 -5.97
CA ASN A 110 -4.42 2.57 -5.57
C ASN A 110 -2.99 2.81 -5.05
N LYS A 111 -2.62 4.06 -4.73
CA LYS A 111 -1.37 4.41 -4.05
C LYS A 111 -1.64 4.85 -2.62
N PRO A 112 -0.79 4.47 -1.65
CA PRO A 112 -0.98 4.82 -0.26
C PRO A 112 -0.52 6.26 0.00
N TYR A 113 -1.23 6.94 0.90
CA TYR A 113 -0.94 8.32 1.28
C TYR A 113 -0.93 8.46 2.81
N PRO A 114 -0.02 9.28 3.37
CA PRO A 114 0.04 9.48 4.81
C PRO A 114 -1.26 10.02 5.41
N VAL A 115 -1.63 9.53 6.59
CA VAL A 115 -2.87 9.94 7.28
C VAL A 115 -2.62 10.69 8.59
N GLY A 116 -1.38 10.73 9.06
CA GLY A 116 -0.95 11.47 10.25
C GLY A 116 0.55 11.72 10.24
N ILE A 117 1.03 12.47 11.24
CA ILE A 117 2.45 12.86 11.30
C ILE A 117 3.32 11.61 11.34
N ASN A 118 4.09 11.46 10.28
CA ASN A 118 5.01 10.37 10.02
C ASN A 118 4.40 8.95 9.96
N ASN A 119 3.16 8.81 9.47
CA ASN A 119 2.54 7.50 9.29
C ASN A 119 1.59 7.39 8.09
N PHE A 120 1.59 6.20 7.50
CA PHE A 120 0.59 5.78 6.50
C PHE A 120 -0.64 5.13 7.13
N ILE A 121 -0.52 4.70 8.39
CA ILE A 121 -1.61 4.11 9.16
C ILE A 121 -1.71 4.84 10.49
N HIS A 122 -2.86 5.44 10.76
CA HIS A 122 -3.14 6.16 11.99
C HIS A 122 -3.88 5.27 12.99
N THR A 123 -3.43 5.29 14.25
CA THR A 123 -4.14 4.65 15.37
C THR A 123 -5.05 5.66 16.05
N LYS A 124 -6.35 5.55 15.85
CA LYS A 124 -7.33 6.28 16.67
C LYS A 124 -7.53 5.53 17.98
N THR A 125 -7.01 6.10 19.07
CA THR A 125 -7.22 5.56 20.42
C THR A 125 -8.71 5.48 20.73
N ASN A 126 -9.14 4.37 21.34
CA ASN A 126 -10.54 4.10 21.67
C ASN A 126 -11.48 4.01 20.46
N GLY A 127 -10.95 3.87 19.24
CA GLY A 127 -11.71 3.51 18.04
C GLY A 127 -12.94 4.39 17.77
N PHE A 128 -13.92 3.82 17.09
CA PHE A 128 -15.18 4.49 16.77
C PHE A 128 -16.32 3.96 17.66
N LEU A 129 -17.20 4.85 18.13
CA LEU A 129 -18.43 4.46 18.83
C LEU A 129 -19.61 4.25 17.87
N ASN A 130 -19.58 4.97 16.75
CA ASN A 130 -20.57 4.92 15.69
C ASN A 130 -19.85 5.08 14.35
N ASN A 131 -20.55 4.80 13.26
CA ASN A 131 -20.02 4.93 11.92
C ASN A 131 -21.01 5.60 10.98
N TYR A 132 -21.37 6.85 11.27
CA TYR A 132 -22.03 7.68 10.27
C TYR A 132 -20.99 8.21 9.29
N ILE A 133 -21.29 8.14 8.00
CA ILE A 133 -20.46 8.69 6.93
C ILE A 133 -21.11 9.96 6.39
N GLY A 134 -20.31 11.01 6.19
CA GLY A 134 -20.81 12.27 5.65
C GLY A 134 -19.77 12.96 4.79
N PHE A 135 -20.27 13.74 3.85
CA PHE A 135 -19.51 14.55 2.93
C PHE A 135 -19.82 16.02 3.13
N SER A 136 -18.83 16.86 2.90
CA SER A 136 -18.98 18.31 2.93
C SER A 136 -18.07 18.92 1.88
N SER A 137 -18.52 19.99 1.24
CA SER A 137 -17.72 20.68 0.24
C SER A 137 -18.04 22.16 0.22
N TYR A 138 -17.04 22.97 -0.15
CA TYR A 138 -17.20 24.40 -0.39
C TYR A 138 -17.84 24.70 -1.75
N ALA A 139 -17.62 23.84 -2.74
CA ALA A 139 -18.11 24.02 -4.11
C ALA A 139 -18.74 22.72 -4.64
N LEU A 140 -19.45 22.80 -5.77
CA LEU A 140 -20.05 21.62 -6.37
C LEU A 140 -18.95 20.69 -6.92
N THR A 141 -18.64 19.63 -6.17
CA THR A 141 -17.85 18.48 -6.61
C THR A 141 -18.78 17.29 -6.88
N ALA A 142 -18.37 16.40 -7.77
CA ALA A 142 -19.11 15.17 -8.00
C ALA A 142 -18.51 14.06 -7.16
N ILE A 143 -19.37 13.35 -6.43
CA ILE A 143 -19.04 12.12 -5.71
C ILE A 143 -19.81 11.01 -6.40
N ASP A 144 -19.10 10.02 -6.90
CA ASP A 144 -19.69 8.89 -7.63
C ASP A 144 -19.13 7.57 -7.10
N ASN A 145 -19.78 6.46 -7.45
CA ASN A 145 -19.35 5.11 -7.11
C ASN A 145 -19.11 4.90 -5.60
N PHE A 146 -19.83 5.64 -4.76
CA PHE A 146 -19.74 5.52 -3.31
C PHE A 146 -20.21 4.13 -2.87
N LYS A 147 -19.36 3.44 -2.12
CA LYS A 147 -19.66 2.14 -1.52
C LYS A 147 -18.91 1.97 -0.20
N ILE A 148 -19.49 1.14 0.65
CA ILE A 148 -18.87 0.66 1.88
C ILE A 148 -18.85 -0.85 1.75
N THR A 149 -17.68 -1.43 1.94
CA THR A 149 -17.47 -2.86 1.78
C THR A 149 -16.84 -3.42 3.04
N ILE A 150 -17.13 -4.68 3.35
CA ILE A 150 -16.29 -5.45 4.25
C ILE A 150 -14.95 -5.70 3.56
N PRO A 151 -13.82 -5.72 4.30
CA PRO A 151 -12.52 -6.01 3.71
C PRO A 151 -12.55 -7.28 2.88
N GLN A 152 -11.91 -7.21 1.72
CA GLN A 152 -11.70 -8.33 0.82
C GLN A 152 -10.19 -8.42 0.58
N GLY A 153 -9.64 -9.63 0.62
CA GLY A 153 -8.22 -9.83 0.46
C GLY A 153 -7.75 -11.08 1.19
N ASN A 154 -6.45 -11.36 1.07
CA ASN A 154 -5.81 -12.46 1.79
C ASN A 154 -5.16 -11.92 3.06
N ASP A 155 -4.77 -12.82 3.96
CA ASP A 155 -3.91 -12.46 5.08
C ASP A 155 -2.45 -12.45 4.63
N PHE A 156 -1.66 -11.63 5.30
CA PHE A 156 -0.22 -11.79 5.25
C PHE A 156 0.19 -13.07 5.96
N VAL A 157 1.04 -13.87 5.33
CA VAL A 157 1.59 -15.09 5.92
C VAL A 157 3.08 -14.89 6.15
N ASN A 158 3.48 -14.81 7.42
CA ASN A 158 4.86 -14.71 7.85
C ASN A 158 5.44 -16.10 8.10
N THR A 159 6.58 -16.40 7.49
CA THR A 159 7.24 -17.71 7.61
C THR A 159 8.71 -17.55 7.90
N ASN A 160 9.25 -18.39 8.79
CA ASN A 160 10.69 -18.41 9.04
C ASN A 160 11.42 -18.83 7.76
N TRP A 161 12.52 -18.14 7.47
CA TRP A 161 13.32 -18.37 6.27
C TRP A 161 14.77 -18.61 6.68
N THR A 162 15.27 -19.82 6.39
CA THR A 162 16.56 -20.29 6.95
C THR A 162 17.60 -20.63 5.89
N SER A 163 17.21 -20.74 4.62
CA SER A 163 18.08 -21.17 3.53
C SER A 163 17.59 -20.76 2.14
N ASP A 164 18.41 -21.03 1.12
CA ASP A 164 17.95 -20.94 -0.27
C ASP A 164 16.77 -21.88 -0.58
N ALA A 165 16.70 -23.05 0.07
CA ALA A 165 15.72 -24.09 -0.24
C ALA A 165 14.29 -23.71 0.20
N ASP A 166 14.15 -23.00 1.31
CA ASP A 166 12.86 -22.53 1.85
C ASP A 166 12.56 -21.07 1.49
N SER A 167 13.45 -20.38 0.76
CA SER A 167 13.25 -19.01 0.25
C SER A 167 11.99 -18.86 -0.62
N GLY A 168 11.54 -19.93 -1.28
CA GLY A 168 10.43 -19.89 -2.24
C GLY A 168 10.81 -19.25 -3.58
N ILE A 169 12.09 -18.92 -3.76
CA ILE A 169 12.67 -18.42 -5.00
C ILE A 169 13.00 -19.60 -5.91
N ALA A 170 12.53 -19.57 -7.16
CA ALA A 170 12.86 -20.59 -8.15
C ALA A 170 12.96 -20.01 -9.55
N ASN A 171 13.90 -20.51 -10.36
CA ASN A 171 14.13 -20.01 -11.73
C ASN A 171 12.97 -20.26 -12.71
N PHE A 172 12.10 -21.24 -12.44
CA PHE A 172 10.94 -21.57 -13.29
C PHE A 172 9.72 -20.69 -13.01
N LYS A 173 9.78 -19.82 -11.99
CA LYS A 173 8.68 -18.90 -11.67
C LYS A 173 8.80 -17.61 -12.46
N LEU A 174 7.66 -17.07 -12.87
CA LEU A 174 7.59 -15.77 -13.54
C LEU A 174 7.52 -14.65 -12.52
N TYR A 175 8.59 -13.87 -12.41
CA TYR A 175 8.63 -12.69 -11.56
C TYR A 175 8.45 -11.43 -12.39
N THR A 176 7.47 -10.61 -12.01
CA THR A 176 7.34 -9.24 -12.52
C THR A 176 8.31 -8.29 -11.83
N HIS A 177 8.70 -8.63 -10.59
CA HIS A 177 9.65 -7.88 -9.77
C HIS A 177 10.52 -8.86 -8.98
N ALA A 178 11.82 -8.58 -8.90
CA ALA A 178 12.78 -9.27 -8.04
C ALA A 178 13.89 -8.27 -7.71
N ILE A 179 13.77 -7.60 -6.57
CA ILE A 179 14.54 -6.42 -6.21
C ILE A 179 15.29 -6.66 -4.90
N CYS A 180 16.58 -6.34 -4.89
CA CYS A 180 17.45 -6.34 -3.72
C CYS A 180 17.79 -4.89 -3.36
N LEU A 181 17.14 -4.38 -2.32
CA LEU A 181 17.28 -3.02 -1.84
C LEU A 181 18.56 -2.88 -0.99
N GLY A 182 19.16 -1.68 -0.98
CA GLY A 182 20.36 -1.39 -0.20
C GLY A 182 21.66 -2.01 -0.73
N ASN A 183 21.58 -2.95 -1.68
CA ASN A 183 22.73 -3.58 -2.34
C ASN A 183 22.88 -3.02 -3.75
N ASP A 184 24.08 -2.56 -4.13
CA ASP A 184 24.37 -2.13 -5.51
C ASP A 184 24.49 -3.31 -6.47
N ASP A 185 25.01 -4.45 -6.00
CA ASP A 185 25.24 -5.63 -6.81
C ASP A 185 23.97 -6.50 -6.94
N ASP A 186 23.80 -7.09 -8.12
CA ASP A 186 22.75 -8.08 -8.34
C ASP A 186 23.02 -9.36 -7.53
N VAL A 187 21.94 -9.94 -6.98
CA VAL A 187 22.00 -11.16 -6.17
C VAL A 187 21.31 -12.30 -6.90
N SER A 188 21.96 -13.46 -7.03
CA SER A 188 21.35 -14.64 -7.65
C SER A 188 21.03 -15.74 -6.63
N ILE A 189 19.75 -16.07 -6.48
CA ILE A 189 19.25 -17.14 -5.62
C ILE A 189 18.54 -18.19 -6.46
N ASN A 190 18.93 -19.46 -6.35
CA ASN A 190 18.33 -20.57 -7.11
C ASN A 190 18.24 -20.30 -8.63
N GLY A 191 19.22 -19.58 -9.19
CA GLY A 191 19.26 -19.19 -10.61
C GLY A 191 18.34 -18.03 -10.99
N LYS A 192 17.62 -17.42 -10.05
CA LYS A 192 16.87 -16.18 -10.25
C LYS A 192 17.71 -14.98 -9.84
N LEU A 193 17.84 -14.01 -10.74
CA LEU A 193 18.48 -12.73 -10.49
C LEU A 193 17.53 -11.77 -9.79
N PHE A 194 18.00 -11.14 -8.72
CA PHE A 194 17.41 -9.98 -8.05
C PHE A 194 18.28 -8.77 -8.38
N THR A 195 17.64 -7.71 -8.87
CA THR A 195 18.35 -6.49 -9.26
C THR A 195 18.77 -5.70 -8.02
N GLY A 196 20.06 -5.41 -7.89
CA GLY A 196 20.59 -4.50 -6.87
C GLY A 196 20.24 -3.06 -7.21
N THR A 197 19.79 -2.29 -6.23
CA THR A 197 19.36 -0.89 -6.42
C THR A 197 20.10 0.11 -5.54
N GLY A 198 20.99 -0.36 -4.67
CA GLY A 198 21.66 0.49 -3.69
C GLY A 198 20.64 1.28 -2.87
N ALA A 199 20.88 2.59 -2.71
CA ALA A 199 19.99 3.53 -2.04
C ALA A 199 18.79 3.99 -2.89
N ASP A 200 18.67 3.58 -4.16
CA ASP A 200 17.54 3.97 -4.99
C ASP A 200 16.25 3.37 -4.44
N MET A 201 15.26 4.24 -4.22
CA MET A 201 13.95 3.87 -3.69
C MET A 201 12.88 3.73 -4.78
N SER A 202 13.27 3.70 -6.06
CA SER A 202 12.34 3.53 -7.17
C SER A 202 13.02 2.91 -8.37
N GLY A 203 12.23 2.25 -9.21
CA GLY A 203 12.66 1.72 -10.50
C GLY A 203 11.55 1.85 -11.56
N PRO A 204 11.71 1.22 -12.73
CA PRO A 204 10.79 1.39 -13.85
C PRO A 204 9.32 1.07 -13.55
N ASN A 205 9.07 0.12 -12.64
CA ASN A 205 7.75 -0.40 -12.34
C ASN A 205 7.47 -0.55 -10.84
N TRP A 206 8.31 0.00 -9.97
CA TRP A 206 8.12 -0.04 -8.52
C TRP A 206 8.61 1.25 -7.85
N GLU A 207 8.03 1.56 -6.69
CA GLU A 207 8.40 2.72 -5.88
C GLU A 207 8.26 2.36 -4.40
N LEU A 208 9.31 2.60 -3.62
CA LEU A 208 9.30 2.64 -2.17
C LEU A 208 9.28 4.12 -1.74
N LYS A 209 8.22 4.54 -1.05
CA LYS A 209 8.03 5.94 -0.64
C LYS A 209 7.95 6.03 0.87
N THR A 210 8.60 7.04 1.45
CA THR A 210 8.44 7.40 2.86
C THR A 210 7.33 8.41 3.07
N ASP A 211 6.75 8.45 4.28
CA ASP A 211 5.70 9.42 4.61
C ASP A 211 6.21 10.88 4.60
N SER A 212 7.50 11.07 4.92
CA SER A 212 8.16 12.38 5.05
C SER A 212 8.70 12.88 3.70
N GLY A 213 8.82 11.99 2.72
CA GLY A 213 9.54 12.23 1.46
C GLY A 213 11.06 12.23 1.59
N ILE A 214 11.61 11.95 2.78
CA ILE A 214 13.05 11.78 2.99
C ILE A 214 13.44 10.37 2.56
N ALA A 215 14.45 10.27 1.69
CA ALA A 215 14.95 8.97 1.25
C ALA A 215 15.65 8.22 2.40
N TYR A 216 15.56 6.89 2.36
CA TYR A 216 16.33 6.00 3.23
C TYR A 216 17.79 5.96 2.82
N SER A 217 18.67 5.69 3.79
CA SER A 217 20.04 5.28 3.51
C SER A 217 20.11 3.76 3.41
N ASP A 218 21.02 3.29 2.57
CA ASP A 218 21.50 1.93 2.59
C ASP A 218 22.43 1.73 3.78
N ASN A 219 22.24 0.65 4.51
CA ASN A 219 23.05 0.31 5.66
C ASN A 219 23.48 -1.14 5.60
N ASP A 220 24.78 -1.39 5.65
CA ASP A 220 25.35 -2.73 5.79
C ASP A 220 25.10 -3.24 7.20
N ILE A 221 24.33 -4.33 7.32
CA ILE A 221 23.98 -4.89 8.63
C ILE A 221 25.19 -5.54 9.30
N PHE A 222 26.18 -6.03 8.55
CA PHE A 222 27.40 -6.64 9.09
C PHE A 222 28.29 -5.59 9.75
N ALA A 223 28.31 -4.35 9.23
CA ALA A 223 28.99 -3.23 9.87
C ALA A 223 28.42 -2.91 11.27
N TRP A 224 27.17 -3.31 11.54
CA TRP A 224 26.53 -3.23 12.86
C TRP A 224 26.71 -4.50 13.70
N GLY A 225 27.51 -5.47 13.23
CA GLY A 225 27.75 -6.74 13.91
C GLY A 225 26.59 -7.73 13.79
N ALA A 226 25.66 -7.53 12.85
CA ALA A 226 24.62 -8.50 12.58
C ALA A 226 25.19 -9.76 11.91
N ASN A 227 24.61 -10.92 12.19
CA ASN A 227 24.96 -12.18 11.54
C ASN A 227 23.70 -13.03 11.32
N PRO A 228 23.02 -12.86 10.18
CA PRO A 228 21.80 -13.61 9.89
C PRO A 228 21.98 -15.13 9.92
N ASN A 229 21.03 -15.82 10.53
CA ASN A 229 20.91 -17.28 10.54
C ASN A 229 20.35 -17.79 9.19
N LEU A 230 21.05 -17.44 8.10
CA LEU A 230 20.62 -17.67 6.72
C LEU A 230 21.81 -18.15 5.89
N THR A 231 21.61 -19.16 5.05
CA THR A 231 22.69 -19.79 4.26
C THR A 231 22.39 -19.80 2.76
N PRO A 232 23.44 -19.93 1.93
CA PRO A 232 24.57 -19.01 1.84
C PRO A 232 24.27 -17.85 0.88
N GLN A 233 23.54 -18.09 -0.21
CA GLN A 233 23.25 -17.07 -1.20
C GLN A 233 22.15 -16.13 -0.71
N SER A 234 21.11 -16.67 -0.07
CA SER A 234 19.97 -15.93 0.49
C SER A 234 20.38 -14.84 1.47
N LEU A 235 21.52 -15.02 2.14
CA LEU A 235 22.13 -14.02 3.03
C LEU A 235 22.29 -12.65 2.35
N TRP A 236 22.65 -12.63 1.07
CA TRP A 236 22.91 -11.40 0.32
C TRP A 236 21.64 -10.61 0.00
N LEU A 237 20.45 -11.22 0.08
CA LEU A 237 19.20 -10.46 -0.03
C LEU A 237 18.88 -9.65 1.24
N VAL A 238 19.55 -9.92 2.35
CA VAL A 238 19.34 -9.23 3.64
C VAL A 238 20.60 -8.59 4.21
N SER A 239 21.70 -8.55 3.43
CA SER A 239 22.97 -7.96 3.85
C SER A 239 22.89 -6.44 4.05
N ASN A 240 22.01 -5.78 3.31
CA ASN A 240 21.84 -4.35 3.36
C ASN A 240 20.37 -4.01 3.57
N VAL A 241 20.12 -2.94 4.32
CA VAL A 241 18.78 -2.47 4.66
C VAL A 241 18.61 -1.01 4.26
N LEU A 242 17.51 -0.70 3.59
CA LEU A 242 17.03 0.67 3.47
C LEU A 242 16.26 1.03 4.74
N TYR A 243 16.80 1.99 5.49
CA TYR A 243 16.29 2.35 6.80
C TYR A 243 16.77 3.73 7.24
N ASN A 244 15.90 4.53 7.85
CA ASN A 244 16.28 5.80 8.49
C ASN A 244 15.83 5.93 9.95
N GLY A 245 15.26 4.88 10.53
CA GLY A 245 14.82 4.89 11.92
C GLY A 245 13.43 5.46 12.17
N ALA A 246 13.08 6.56 11.51
CA ALA A 246 11.94 7.36 11.90
C ALA A 246 10.69 7.07 11.06
N ASP A 247 10.88 6.90 9.75
CA ASP A 247 9.77 7.04 8.81
C ASP A 247 9.12 5.70 8.49
N SER A 248 7.80 5.76 8.37
CA SER A 248 6.98 4.74 7.75
C SER A 248 7.22 4.71 6.23
N ALA A 249 6.87 3.60 5.59
CA ALA A 249 7.06 3.45 4.16
C ALA A 249 5.91 2.72 3.47
N ALA A 250 5.89 2.84 2.16
CA ALA A 250 4.93 2.22 1.28
C ALA A 250 5.60 1.70 0.02
N LEU A 251 5.24 0.49 -0.38
CA LEU A 251 5.67 -0.09 -1.65
C LEU A 251 4.51 -0.06 -2.65
N THR A 252 4.78 0.49 -3.83
CA THR A 252 3.88 0.47 -4.98
C THR A 252 4.52 -0.33 -6.11
N LEU A 253 3.75 -1.24 -6.70
CA LEU A 253 4.07 -2.03 -7.89
C LEU A 253 3.15 -1.60 -9.04
N THR A 254 3.70 -1.46 -10.23
CA THR A 254 2.98 -1.02 -11.44
C THR A 254 3.31 -1.92 -12.63
N GLY A 255 2.60 -1.73 -13.74
CA GLY A 255 2.80 -2.56 -14.94
C GLY A 255 2.33 -4.00 -14.75
N LEU A 256 1.44 -4.24 -13.77
CA LEU A 256 0.80 -5.53 -13.55
C LEU A 256 -0.29 -5.73 -14.60
N VAL A 257 -0.58 -6.99 -14.91
CA VAL A 257 -1.70 -7.35 -15.79
C VAL A 257 -2.96 -7.31 -14.93
N ALA A 258 -3.92 -6.47 -15.28
CA ALA A 258 -5.22 -6.41 -14.61
C ALA A 258 -5.88 -7.81 -14.52
N ASP A 259 -6.56 -8.08 -13.41
CA ASP A 259 -7.21 -9.34 -13.08
C ASP A 259 -6.29 -10.57 -12.94
N ALA A 260 -4.98 -10.39 -13.09
CA ALA A 260 -4.03 -11.46 -12.86
C ALA A 260 -3.75 -11.65 -11.36
N GLU A 261 -3.58 -12.90 -10.95
CA GLU A 261 -3.15 -13.24 -9.60
C GLU A 261 -1.62 -13.13 -9.45
N TYR A 262 -1.23 -12.63 -8.27
CA TYR A 262 0.16 -12.43 -7.89
C TYR A 262 0.42 -12.86 -6.45
N ILE A 263 1.68 -13.18 -6.15
CA ILE A 263 2.19 -13.37 -4.80
C ILE A 263 3.33 -12.38 -4.59
N LEU A 264 3.07 -11.36 -3.78
CA LEU A 264 4.11 -10.50 -3.23
C LEU A 264 4.83 -11.25 -2.12
N THR A 265 6.15 -11.11 -2.09
CA THR A 265 7.01 -11.63 -1.03
C THR A 265 7.97 -10.54 -0.58
N LEU A 266 7.97 -10.21 0.70
CA LEU A 266 9.01 -9.42 1.35
C LEU A 266 9.97 -10.37 2.07
N TYR A 267 11.26 -10.15 1.86
CA TYR A 267 12.32 -10.85 2.56
C TYR A 267 12.84 -9.90 3.65
N SER A 268 12.90 -10.38 4.88
CA SER A 268 13.27 -9.55 6.02
C SER A 268 14.15 -10.28 7.03
N TYR A 269 14.76 -9.49 7.90
CA TYR A 269 15.67 -9.94 8.94
C TYR A 269 15.27 -9.33 10.29
N GLY A 270 15.29 -10.14 11.34
CA GLY A 270 14.99 -9.73 12.71
C GLY A 270 16.20 -9.12 13.42
N PHE A 271 16.16 -7.82 13.70
CA PHE A 271 17.26 -7.09 14.34
C PHE A 271 17.28 -7.21 15.87
N GLU A 272 16.10 -7.36 16.48
CA GLU A 272 15.90 -7.24 17.94
C GLU A 272 15.03 -8.40 18.45
N GLY A 273 14.55 -8.30 19.70
CA GLY A 273 13.61 -9.24 20.27
C GLY A 273 12.23 -9.21 19.58
N VAL A 274 11.49 -10.30 19.76
CA VAL A 274 10.08 -10.42 19.34
C VAL A 274 9.26 -9.28 19.94
N GLY A 275 8.42 -8.65 19.13
CA GLY A 275 7.53 -7.54 19.45
C GLY A 275 8.18 -6.16 19.31
N GLU A 276 9.50 -6.07 19.08
CA GLU A 276 10.20 -4.78 19.06
C GLU A 276 10.04 -4.02 17.72
N ARG A 277 9.68 -4.71 16.62
CA ARG A 277 9.47 -4.13 15.28
C ARG A 277 8.12 -4.54 14.68
N ALA A 278 7.08 -4.45 15.52
CA ALA A 278 5.71 -4.65 15.08
C ALA A 278 5.20 -3.43 14.28
N SER A 279 4.70 -3.67 13.07
CA SER A 279 4.16 -2.66 12.16
C SER A 279 2.78 -3.07 11.67
N TYR A 280 1.88 -2.10 11.53
CA TYR A 280 0.64 -2.28 10.80
C TYR A 280 0.91 -2.31 9.30
N PHE A 281 0.19 -3.16 8.57
CA PHE A 281 0.23 -3.29 7.12
C PHE A 281 -1.18 -3.08 6.56
N SER A 282 -1.31 -2.22 5.56
CA SER A 282 -2.56 -1.99 4.85
C SER A 282 -2.33 -2.09 3.36
N THR A 283 -3.25 -2.73 2.64
CA THR A 283 -3.13 -3.01 1.20
C THR A 283 -4.19 -2.27 0.37
N SER A 284 -3.82 -1.94 -0.87
CA SER A 284 -4.67 -1.21 -1.82
C SER A 284 -5.88 -2.01 -2.32
N ASP A 285 -5.87 -3.34 -2.24
CA ASP A 285 -7.04 -4.18 -2.53
C ASP A 285 -8.10 -4.09 -1.43
N GLY A 286 -7.76 -3.61 -0.23
CA GLY A 286 -8.68 -3.35 0.87
C GLY A 286 -8.82 -4.54 1.82
N ALA A 287 -7.75 -5.30 2.04
CA ALA A 287 -7.71 -6.33 3.07
C ALA A 287 -7.71 -5.71 4.49
N PRO A 288 -8.06 -6.50 5.53
CA PRO A 288 -7.89 -6.09 6.92
C PRO A 288 -6.47 -5.56 7.20
N ILE A 289 -6.39 -4.49 7.98
CA ILE A 289 -5.08 -3.98 8.42
C ILE A 289 -4.48 -4.98 9.40
N SER A 290 -3.33 -5.53 9.02
CA SER A 290 -2.65 -6.61 9.77
C SER A 290 -1.52 -6.05 10.63
N LEU A 291 -1.37 -6.56 11.85
CA LEU A 291 -0.20 -6.29 12.69
C LEU A 291 0.85 -7.39 12.49
N ILE A 292 2.05 -7.01 12.05
CA ILE A 292 3.10 -7.94 11.66
C ILE A 292 4.40 -7.54 12.34
N ASP A 293 5.08 -8.49 12.97
CA ASP A 293 6.37 -8.26 13.62
C ASP A 293 7.52 -8.74 12.73
N GLN A 294 8.41 -7.82 12.36
CA GLN A 294 9.62 -8.16 11.61
C GLN A 294 10.52 -9.12 12.40
N ASN A 295 10.47 -9.04 13.73
CA ASN A 295 11.26 -9.85 14.64
C ASN A 295 10.50 -11.10 15.14
N GLU A 296 9.41 -11.53 14.49
CA GLU A 296 8.55 -12.61 15.00
C GLU A 296 9.32 -13.91 15.32
N PHE A 297 10.35 -14.23 14.52
CA PHE A 297 11.19 -15.41 14.72
C PHE A 297 12.41 -15.16 15.61
N GLY A 298 12.53 -13.98 16.21
CA GLY A 298 13.61 -13.56 17.09
C GLY A 298 14.82 -12.97 16.38
N GLN A 299 15.75 -12.46 17.18
CA GLN A 299 16.96 -11.80 16.70
C GLN A 299 17.82 -12.74 15.84
N TYR A 300 18.39 -12.19 14.77
CA TYR A 300 19.21 -12.89 13.77
C TYR A 300 18.46 -13.84 12.84
N ASN A 301 17.18 -14.12 13.09
CA ASN A 301 16.39 -14.97 12.22
C ASN A 301 15.75 -14.16 11.09
N CYS A 302 15.59 -14.79 9.93
CA CYS A 302 15.02 -14.14 8.76
C CYS A 302 13.60 -14.63 8.54
N SER A 303 12.82 -13.82 7.85
CA SER A 303 11.43 -14.12 7.55
C SER A 303 11.10 -13.83 6.11
N ARG A 304 10.12 -14.58 5.62
CA ARG A 304 9.45 -14.33 4.37
C ARG A 304 8.00 -14.00 4.66
N LEU A 305 7.63 -12.77 4.37
CA LEU A 305 6.25 -12.29 4.45
C LEU A 305 5.60 -12.35 3.08
N THR A 306 4.53 -13.14 2.94
CA THR A 306 3.85 -13.33 1.66
C THR A 306 2.43 -12.77 1.67
N TYR A 307 2.01 -12.23 0.53
CA TYR A 307 0.67 -11.70 0.31
C TYR A 307 0.18 -12.05 -1.09
N ARG A 308 -0.93 -12.77 -1.19
CA ARG A 308 -1.57 -13.09 -2.47
C ARG A 308 -2.60 -12.02 -2.81
N TYR A 309 -2.65 -11.57 -4.06
CA TYR A 309 -3.63 -10.58 -4.50
C TYR A 309 -4.00 -10.76 -5.97
N THR A 310 -5.09 -10.12 -6.37
CA THR A 310 -5.46 -9.92 -7.78
C THR A 310 -5.13 -8.48 -8.15
N ALA A 311 -4.39 -8.26 -9.23
CA ALA A 311 -4.01 -6.92 -9.65
C ALA A 311 -5.25 -6.12 -10.11
N PRO A 312 -5.41 -4.86 -9.63
CA PRO A 312 -6.52 -4.02 -10.04
C PRO A 312 -6.51 -3.66 -11.54
N ASP A 313 -7.63 -3.13 -12.04
CA ASP A 313 -7.82 -2.71 -13.43
C ASP A 313 -6.75 -1.76 -13.98
N ASP A 314 -6.14 -0.94 -13.11
CA ASP A 314 -5.09 0.01 -13.48
C ASP A 314 -3.68 -0.59 -13.43
N GLY A 315 -3.56 -1.90 -13.15
CA GLY A 315 -2.29 -2.62 -13.07
C GLY A 315 -1.38 -2.13 -11.93
N THR A 316 -1.95 -1.50 -10.90
CA THR A 316 -1.21 -0.96 -9.75
C THR A 316 -1.65 -1.63 -8.47
N PHE A 317 -0.70 -2.23 -7.76
CA PHE A 317 -0.91 -2.75 -6.40
C PHE A 317 0.06 -2.06 -5.46
N SER A 318 -0.40 -1.70 -4.27
CA SER A 318 0.44 -1.16 -3.23
C SER A 318 0.03 -1.62 -1.84
N PHE A 319 0.96 -1.44 -0.90
CA PHE A 319 0.70 -1.51 0.52
C PHE A 319 1.55 -0.50 1.27
N SER A 320 1.14 -0.18 2.48
CA SER A 320 1.88 0.71 3.39
C SER A 320 2.10 0.06 4.73
N THR A 321 3.18 0.46 5.40
CA THR A 321 3.53 0.04 6.75
C THR A 321 3.56 1.23 7.69
N SER A 322 3.24 1.05 8.96
CA SER A 322 3.56 2.03 10.01
C SER A 322 3.86 1.31 11.31
N ALA A 323 4.99 1.61 11.95
CA ALA A 323 5.35 0.99 13.21
C ALA A 323 4.33 1.32 14.31
N THR A 324 4.13 0.35 15.21
CA THR A 324 3.34 0.55 16.42
C THR A 324 4.08 1.38 17.47
N ASN A 325 5.42 1.45 17.38
CA ASN A 325 6.29 2.25 18.23
C ASN A 325 7.02 3.32 17.39
N ILE A 326 7.04 4.56 17.86
CA ILE A 326 7.62 5.71 17.12
C ILE A 326 9.08 6.01 17.46
N ASN A 327 9.83 5.08 18.06
CA ASN A 327 11.23 5.33 18.46
C ASN A 327 12.20 4.42 17.71
N ASN A 328 12.67 4.87 16.55
CA ASN A 328 13.81 4.31 15.83
C ASN A 328 13.73 2.80 15.54
N ARG A 329 12.52 2.28 15.27
CA ARG A 329 12.20 0.84 15.15
C ARG A 329 11.21 0.52 14.03
N GLN A 330 11.30 1.27 12.93
CA GLN A 330 10.47 1.05 11.75
C GLN A 330 10.80 -0.27 11.05
N TRP A 331 9.93 -0.69 10.13
CA TRP A 331 10.20 -1.85 9.27
C TRP A 331 11.47 -1.62 8.43
N GLY A 332 12.45 -2.53 8.50
CA GLY A 332 13.63 -2.52 7.63
C GLY A 332 13.32 -3.11 6.26
N TRP A 333 13.77 -2.46 5.18
CA TRP A 333 13.50 -2.90 3.81
C TRP A 333 14.75 -3.50 3.16
N TYR A 334 14.68 -4.80 2.83
CA TYR A 334 15.84 -5.56 2.33
C TYR A 334 15.66 -6.01 0.88
N ALA A 335 14.64 -6.83 0.61
CA ALA A 335 14.36 -7.31 -0.72
C ALA A 335 12.89 -7.66 -0.86
N PHE A 336 12.41 -7.67 -2.09
CA PHE A 336 11.07 -8.15 -2.40
C PHE A 336 11.02 -8.80 -3.78
N SER A 337 10.01 -9.66 -3.96
CA SER A 337 9.67 -10.22 -5.26
C SER A 337 8.17 -10.26 -5.45
N ASN A 338 7.72 -10.16 -6.71
CA ASN A 338 6.33 -10.30 -7.08
C ASN A 338 6.20 -11.36 -8.18
N GLU A 339 5.66 -12.52 -7.81
CA GLU A 339 5.47 -13.69 -8.68
C GLU A 339 4.08 -13.62 -9.32
N SER A 340 3.99 -13.78 -10.64
CA SER A 340 2.72 -14.00 -11.33
C SER A 340 2.34 -15.46 -11.24
N THR A 341 1.09 -15.76 -10.90
CA THR A 341 0.58 -17.13 -10.86
C THR A 341 -0.05 -17.57 -12.19
N ILE A 342 -0.10 -16.70 -13.21
CA ILE A 342 -0.59 -17.07 -14.54
C ILE A 342 0.33 -18.15 -15.12
N PRO A 343 -0.19 -19.34 -15.48
CA PRO A 343 0.60 -20.37 -16.15
C PRO A 343 1.16 -19.82 -17.48
N GLU A 344 2.46 -20.02 -17.74
CA GLU A 344 3.16 -19.52 -18.94
C GLU A 344 2.41 -19.80 -20.26
N THR A 345 1.66 -20.92 -20.31
CA THR A 345 0.86 -21.32 -21.47
C THR A 345 -0.20 -20.31 -21.89
N GLU A 346 -0.74 -19.51 -20.97
CA GLU A 346 -1.76 -18.50 -21.30
C GLU A 346 -1.13 -17.17 -21.73
N LEU A 347 0.03 -16.81 -21.18
CA LEU A 347 0.77 -15.60 -21.57
C LEU A 347 1.23 -15.67 -23.04
N PHE A 348 1.67 -16.85 -23.49
CA PHE A 348 2.00 -17.08 -24.90
C PHE A 348 0.77 -16.98 -25.81
N MET A 349 -0.43 -17.33 -25.35
CA MET A 349 -1.65 -17.17 -26.16
C MET A 349 -2.06 -15.70 -26.28
N ILE A 350 -1.99 -14.92 -25.21
CA ILE A 350 -2.34 -13.49 -25.22
C ILE A 350 -1.41 -12.69 -26.15
N LEU A 351 -0.10 -12.95 -26.11
CA LEU A 351 0.88 -12.27 -26.98
C LEU A 351 0.76 -12.68 -28.46
N ASN A 352 0.42 -13.94 -28.77
CA ASN A 352 0.29 -14.39 -30.16
C ASN A 352 -1.05 -14.01 -30.82
N PHE A 353 -2.15 -13.92 -30.06
CA PHE A 353 -3.44 -13.51 -30.63
C PHE A 353 -3.56 -12.00 -30.87
N GLY A 354 -2.87 -11.17 -30.08
CA GLY A 354 -2.80 -9.71 -30.31
C GLY A 354 -2.15 -9.33 -31.65
N PHE A 355 -1.20 -10.15 -32.14
CA PHE A 355 -0.56 -9.92 -33.43
C PHE A 355 -1.42 -10.30 -34.64
N TRP A 356 -2.36 -11.25 -34.48
CA TRP A 356 -3.19 -11.73 -35.59
C TRP A 356 -4.41 -10.83 -35.90
N ILE A 357 -4.91 -10.08 -34.91
CA ILE A 357 -6.06 -9.18 -35.12
C ILE A 357 -5.66 -7.88 -35.85
N CYS A 358 -4.38 -7.47 -35.81
CA CYS A 358 -3.93 -6.23 -36.45
C CYS A 358 -3.50 -6.35 -37.94
N VAL A 359 -3.53 -7.54 -38.56
CA VAL A 359 -3.04 -7.72 -39.94
C VAL A 359 -4.15 -7.85 -41.01
N ARG A 360 -5.44 -7.75 -40.65
CA ARG A 360 -6.54 -8.09 -41.59
C ARG A 360 -7.60 -7.03 -41.87
N THR A 361 -7.21 -5.78 -42.13
CA THR A 361 -8.13 -4.78 -42.77
C THR A 361 -7.40 -3.78 -43.68
N ARG A 362 -6.78 -4.26 -44.77
CA ARG A 362 -6.64 -3.46 -46.01
C ARG A 362 -6.77 -4.35 -47.26
N ARG A 363 -7.98 -4.86 -47.54
CA ARG A 363 -8.33 -5.25 -48.92
C ARG A 363 -8.93 -4.04 -49.63
N LYS A 364 -8.13 -3.45 -50.53
CA LYS A 364 -8.57 -2.46 -51.52
C LYS A 364 -9.75 -3.03 -52.33
N LEU A 365 -10.87 -2.34 -52.32
CA LEU A 365 -11.93 -2.47 -53.31
C LEU A 365 -11.42 -1.86 -54.63
N ILE A 366 -11.29 -2.69 -55.67
CA ILE A 366 -11.06 -2.25 -57.06
C ILE A 366 -12.45 -1.99 -57.67
N PRO A 367 -12.75 -0.79 -58.20
CA PRO A 367 -13.97 -0.58 -58.97
C PRO A 367 -13.84 -1.26 -60.34
N ARG A 368 -14.85 -2.03 -60.73
CA ARG A 368 -15.02 -2.45 -62.12
C ARG A 368 -15.65 -1.31 -62.91
N HIS A 369 -14.96 -0.86 -63.96
CA HIS A 369 -15.56 -0.33 -65.18
C HIS A 369 -14.78 -0.84 -66.38
#